data_AF-A0A942M0P9-F1
#
_entry.id   AF-A0A942M0P9-F1
#
_cell.length_a   1.000
_cell.length_b   1.000
_cell.length_c   1.000
_cell.angle_alpha   90.00
_cell.angle_beta   90.00
_cell.angle_gamma   90.00
#
_symmetry.space_group_name_H-M   'P 1'
#
loop_
_entity.id
_entity.type
_entity.pdbx_description
1 polymer ?
#
loop_
_entity_poly.entity_id
_entity_poly.type
_entity_poly.pdbx_seq_one_letter_code
_entity_poly.pdbx_strand_id
1 'polypeptide(L)'
;MSQISKGSSILITNNYYSSLTDSEAWAMKLGQFYYAHIIYPSDYPNILKDVKIDPQNEYNSIFKIKPYSAGDEKHFPAKMLNLRQDEMYYVNKGKIRLAIVIGYIKSEWVDLSNPQEYVLCAPVFGFRLKHTQEIIVRAQAFDFPNLFYLPYDVHGCYKESAVRFELIQPVSRGSLHPYMGALPDKPVILTDEAYWLMMSHLMKFLSGTVISPQLDQDIADYRKLILDGLQAGEIV
;
A
#
# COMPACT_ATOMS: atom_id res chain seq x y z
N MET A 1 -0.21 13.80 -25.22
CA MET A 1 0.90 12.83 -25.24
C MET A 1 2.19 13.62 -25.37
N SER A 2 2.66 14.14 -24.24
CA SER A 2 3.70 15.17 -24.14
C SER A 2 5.08 14.53 -24.02
N GLN A 3 6.02 15.05 -24.80
CA GLN A 3 7.40 14.59 -24.94
C GLN A 3 8.20 14.85 -23.67
N ILE A 4 8.82 13.79 -23.12
CA ILE A 4 9.83 13.91 -22.08
C ILE A 4 11.16 14.28 -22.74
N SER A 5 11.53 15.55 -22.59
CA SER A 5 12.80 15.98 -21.98
C SER A 5 12.79 17.50 -21.76
N LYS A 6 13.02 17.96 -20.52
CA LYS A 6 13.75 19.21 -20.18
C LYS A 6 14.41 19.10 -18.79
N GLY A 7 15.49 18.31 -18.70
CA GLY A 7 16.41 18.21 -17.56
C GLY A 7 16.10 17.11 -16.53
N SER A 8 16.11 15.82 -16.93
CA SER A 8 15.93 14.61 -16.08
C SER A 8 14.75 14.70 -15.10
N SER A 9 13.54 14.96 -15.62
CA SER A 9 12.43 15.72 -15.00
C SER A 9 12.65 16.19 -13.54
N ILE A 10 13.59 17.12 -13.40
CA ILE A 10 14.11 17.80 -12.20
C ILE A 10 14.23 16.86 -10.99
N LEU A 11 15.07 15.84 -11.23
CA LEU A 11 15.71 14.87 -10.34
C LEU A 11 14.73 14.07 -9.46
N ILE A 12 13.65 13.59 -10.08
CA ILE A 12 12.83 12.46 -9.63
C ILE A 12 12.21 12.60 -8.22
N THR A 13 11.38 13.55 -7.85
CA THR A 13 10.60 14.60 -8.49
C THR A 13 10.41 15.61 -7.35
N ASN A 14 10.97 16.82 -7.43
CA ASN A 14 11.02 17.79 -6.31
C ASN A 14 9.67 18.21 -5.68
N ASN A 15 8.54 17.77 -6.23
CA ASN A 15 7.21 18.00 -5.70
C ASN A 15 6.32 16.77 -5.93
N TYR A 16 6.30 15.86 -4.95
CA TYR A 16 5.53 14.61 -5.03
C TYR A 16 4.04 14.82 -4.82
N TYR A 17 3.66 15.90 -4.13
CA TYR A 17 2.33 16.04 -3.56
C TYR A 17 1.61 17.25 -4.12
N SER A 18 0.30 17.11 -4.26
CA SER A 18 -0.64 18.18 -4.54
C SER A 18 -1.87 18.02 -3.65
N SER A 19 -2.71 19.03 -3.64
CA SER A 19 -3.99 19.01 -2.92
C SER A 19 -5.14 19.05 -3.91
N LEU A 20 -6.15 18.23 -3.66
CA LEU A 20 -7.39 18.28 -4.44
C LEU A 20 -8.18 19.56 -4.12
N THR A 21 -8.93 20.04 -5.10
CA THR A 21 -9.88 21.13 -4.89
C THR A 21 -11.09 20.65 -4.10
N ASP A 22 -11.85 21.57 -3.49
CA ASP A 22 -13.00 21.21 -2.63
C ASP A 22 -14.10 20.45 -3.41
N SER A 23 -14.25 20.73 -4.71
CA SER A 23 -15.16 20.01 -5.61
C SER A 23 -14.70 18.59 -5.92
N GLU A 24 -13.40 18.32 -5.80
CA GLU A 24 -12.79 17.02 -6.10
C GLU A 24 -12.53 16.19 -4.84
N ALA A 25 -12.58 16.80 -3.66
CA ALA A 25 -12.24 16.16 -2.39
C ALA A 25 -13.08 14.90 -2.09
N TRP A 26 -14.31 14.85 -2.59
CA TRP A 26 -15.24 13.74 -2.40
C TRP A 26 -15.16 12.67 -3.49
N ALA A 27 -14.49 12.96 -4.61
CA ALA A 27 -14.27 12.01 -5.68
C ALA A 27 -12.95 11.27 -5.45
N MET A 28 -13.03 9.96 -5.21
CA MET A 28 -11.83 9.13 -5.12
C MET A 28 -11.08 9.15 -6.46
N LYS A 29 -9.78 9.44 -6.42
CA LYS A 29 -8.91 9.52 -7.61
C LYS A 29 -7.70 8.60 -7.49
N LEU A 30 -7.19 8.17 -8.65
CA LEU A 30 -5.88 7.51 -8.74
C LEU A 30 -4.78 8.46 -8.24
N GLY A 31 -3.81 7.94 -7.51
CA GLY A 31 -2.75 8.70 -6.87
C GLY A 31 -3.15 9.35 -5.54
N GLN A 32 -4.43 9.29 -5.14
CA GLN A 32 -4.90 9.91 -3.91
C GLN A 32 -4.54 9.08 -2.68
N PHE A 33 -4.23 9.77 -1.58
CA PHE A 33 -3.88 9.16 -0.32
C PHE A 33 -5.10 8.91 0.57
N TYR A 34 -5.16 7.72 1.16
CA TYR A 34 -6.19 7.28 2.10
C TYR A 34 -5.58 6.51 3.27
N TYR A 35 -6.23 6.54 4.42
CA TYR A 35 -6.05 5.53 5.44
C TYR A 35 -6.83 4.27 5.06
N ALA A 36 -6.13 3.13 5.05
CA ALA A 36 -6.65 1.84 4.66
C ALA A 36 -6.24 0.77 5.67
N HIS A 37 -7.09 -0.25 5.84
CA HIS A 37 -6.72 -1.46 6.59
C HIS A 37 -5.78 -2.32 5.73
N ILE A 38 -4.48 -2.25 6.00
CA ILE A 38 -3.46 -3.01 5.29
C ILE A 38 -3.17 -4.30 6.05
N ILE A 39 -3.49 -5.43 5.42
CA ILE A 39 -3.20 -6.76 5.94
C ILE A 39 -1.74 -7.11 5.63
N TYR A 40 -1.05 -7.66 6.63
CA TYR A 40 0.29 -8.21 6.43
C TYR A 40 0.19 -9.68 6.03
N PRO A 41 0.90 -10.10 4.97
CA PRO A 41 1.02 -11.51 4.66
C PRO A 41 1.67 -12.23 5.84
N SER A 42 1.18 -13.43 6.13
CA SER A 42 1.70 -14.34 7.14
C SER A 42 2.19 -15.58 6.40
N ASP A 43 3.36 -16.11 6.78
CA ASP A 43 3.92 -17.33 6.16
C ASP A 43 2.95 -18.51 6.26
N TYR A 44 2.16 -18.52 7.34
CA TYR A 44 1.07 -19.47 7.56
C TYR A 44 -0.21 -18.71 7.92
N PRO A 45 -1.37 -19.13 7.38
CA PRO A 45 -2.64 -18.54 7.77
C PRO A 45 -2.86 -18.74 9.28
N ASN A 46 -3.30 -17.70 9.97
CA ASN A 46 -3.80 -17.87 11.33
C ASN A 46 -5.29 -18.20 11.27
N ILE A 47 -5.74 -19.06 12.16
CA ILE A 47 -7.15 -19.42 12.31
C ILE A 47 -7.64 -19.02 13.70
N LEU A 48 -8.93 -18.74 13.79
CA LEU A 48 -9.64 -18.66 15.06
C LEU A 48 -10.12 -20.06 15.43
N LYS A 49 -9.46 -20.70 16.39
CA LYS A 49 -9.77 -22.07 16.84
C LYS A 49 -10.57 -22.04 18.13
N ASP A 50 -11.62 -22.84 18.18
CA ASP A 50 -12.38 -23.12 19.38
C ASP A 50 -11.52 -23.84 20.44
N VAL A 51 -11.50 -23.30 21.65
CA VAL A 51 -10.90 -23.95 22.83
C VAL A 51 -12.00 -24.51 23.72
N LYS A 52 -13.08 -23.75 23.88
CA LYS A 52 -14.27 -24.13 24.63
C LYS A 52 -15.47 -23.47 24.00
N ILE A 53 -16.51 -24.24 23.68
CA ILE A 53 -17.80 -23.72 23.23
C ILE A 53 -18.82 -23.89 24.34
N ASP A 54 -19.54 -22.81 24.66
CA ASP A 54 -20.71 -22.86 25.52
C ASP A 54 -21.98 -22.82 24.64
N PRO A 55 -22.67 -23.96 24.45
CA PRO A 55 -23.83 -24.04 23.56
C PRO A 55 -25.07 -23.33 24.14
N GLN A 56 -25.09 -23.00 25.43
CA GLN A 56 -26.20 -22.29 26.07
C GLN A 56 -25.99 -20.77 26.02
N ASN A 57 -24.73 -20.32 26.01
CA ASN A 57 -24.38 -18.92 25.84
C ASN A 57 -23.07 -18.78 25.05
N GLU A 58 -23.17 -18.63 23.73
CA GLU A 58 -22.01 -18.62 22.83
C GLU A 58 -21.01 -17.49 23.15
N TYR A 59 -21.41 -16.39 23.80
CA TYR A 59 -20.52 -15.31 24.22
C TYR A 59 -19.53 -15.70 25.32
N ASN A 60 -19.79 -16.79 26.04
CA ASN A 60 -18.86 -17.38 27.01
C ASN A 60 -17.87 -18.37 26.36
N SER A 61 -17.96 -18.57 25.04
CA SER A 61 -17.03 -19.42 24.30
C SER A 61 -15.64 -18.79 24.25
N ILE A 62 -14.62 -19.64 24.35
CA ILE A 62 -13.22 -19.25 24.33
C ILE A 62 -12.61 -19.71 23.02
N PHE A 63 -12.00 -18.75 22.32
CA PHE A 63 -11.28 -18.98 21.07
C PHE A 63 -9.81 -18.61 21.24
N LYS A 64 -8.94 -19.25 20.46
CA LYS A 64 -7.53 -18.91 20.36
C LYS A 64 -7.17 -18.63 18.91
N ILE A 65 -6.32 -17.64 18.70
CA ILE A 65 -5.68 -17.41 17.41
C ILE A 65 -4.42 -18.28 17.38
N LYS A 66 -4.31 -19.19 16.40
CA LYS A 66 -3.11 -20.01 16.18
C LYS A 66 -2.79 -20.14 14.68
N PRO A 67 -1.54 -20.43 14.31
CA PRO A 67 -1.22 -20.86 12.95
C PRO A 67 -1.99 -22.12 12.58
N TYR A 68 -2.43 -22.21 11.33
CA TYR A 68 -3.08 -23.39 10.78
C TYR A 68 -2.13 -24.60 10.79
N SER A 69 -2.67 -25.77 11.13
CA SER A 69 -2.00 -27.06 11.03
C SER A 69 -2.97 -28.11 10.48
N ALA A 70 -2.46 -29.11 9.77
CA ALA A 70 -3.27 -30.22 9.26
C ALA A 70 -4.04 -30.89 10.42
N GLY A 71 -5.35 -31.10 10.25
CA GLY A 71 -6.24 -31.57 11.30
C GLY A 71 -7.05 -30.45 12.00
N ASP A 72 -6.76 -29.18 11.73
CA ASP A 72 -7.53 -28.06 12.28
C ASP A 72 -8.87 -27.81 11.58
N GLU A 73 -9.17 -28.52 10.48
CA GLU A 73 -10.32 -28.26 9.59
C GLU A 73 -11.67 -28.47 10.29
N LYS A 74 -11.68 -29.18 11.42
CA LYS A 74 -12.90 -29.47 12.20
C LYS A 74 -13.06 -28.49 13.35
N HIS A 75 -14.20 -27.82 13.44
CA HIS A 75 -14.57 -27.01 14.61
C HIS A 75 -16.06 -27.22 14.93
N PHE A 76 -16.49 -26.84 16.12
CA PHE A 76 -17.92 -26.80 16.42
C PHE A 76 -18.58 -25.59 15.72
N PRO A 77 -19.82 -25.73 15.20
CA PRO A 77 -20.57 -24.58 14.68
C PRO A 77 -20.64 -23.45 15.70
N ALA A 78 -20.38 -22.22 15.28
CA ALA A 78 -20.47 -21.03 16.12
C ALA A 78 -21.42 -20.03 15.44
N LYS A 79 -22.69 -19.98 15.88
CA LYS A 79 -23.73 -19.14 15.26
C LYS A 79 -23.43 -17.66 15.42
N MET A 80 -22.84 -17.25 16.55
CA MET A 80 -22.44 -15.86 16.80
C MET A 80 -21.42 -15.36 15.78
N LEU A 81 -20.64 -16.28 15.20
CA LEU A 81 -19.68 -15.99 14.15
C LEU A 81 -20.23 -16.36 12.76
N ASN A 82 -21.47 -16.83 12.63
CA ASN A 82 -22.01 -17.35 11.37
C ASN A 82 -21.09 -18.37 10.68
N LEU A 83 -20.43 -19.24 11.46
CA LEU A 83 -19.47 -20.22 10.93
C LEU A 83 -20.12 -21.61 10.80
N ARG A 84 -20.19 -22.13 9.57
CA ARG A 84 -20.62 -23.51 9.28
C ARG A 84 -19.51 -24.51 9.57
N GLN A 85 -19.85 -25.81 9.67
CA GLN A 85 -18.90 -26.87 10.08
C GLN A 85 -17.70 -27.08 9.14
N ASP A 86 -17.82 -26.64 7.89
CA ASP A 86 -16.83 -26.75 6.82
C ASP A 86 -16.12 -25.42 6.53
N GLU A 87 -16.40 -24.37 7.31
CA GLU A 87 -15.82 -23.05 7.15
C GLU A 87 -14.78 -22.78 8.24
N MET A 88 -13.77 -21.96 7.95
CA MET A 88 -12.82 -21.52 8.98
C MET A 88 -12.65 -20.01 8.95
N TYR A 89 -12.59 -19.42 10.14
CA TYR A 89 -12.16 -18.03 10.25
C TYR A 89 -10.66 -17.92 10.14
N TYR A 90 -10.22 -17.41 8.99
CA TYR A 90 -8.86 -16.93 8.82
C TYR A 90 -8.72 -15.56 9.45
N VAL A 91 -7.75 -15.43 10.35
CA VAL A 91 -7.48 -14.19 11.07
C VAL A 91 -6.26 -13.52 10.46
N ASN A 92 -6.52 -12.41 9.78
CA ASN A 92 -5.49 -11.60 9.18
C ASN A 92 -5.04 -10.51 10.17
N LYS A 93 -3.72 -10.39 10.35
CA LYS A 93 -3.13 -9.30 11.13
C LYS A 93 -2.92 -8.11 10.21
N GLY A 94 -3.47 -6.96 10.58
CA GLY A 94 -3.33 -5.74 9.79
C GLY A 94 -3.11 -4.51 10.66
N LYS A 95 -2.89 -3.37 9.99
CA LYS A 95 -2.85 -2.05 10.63
C LYS A 95 -3.46 -1.03 9.69
N ILE A 96 -4.14 -0.03 10.24
CA ILE A 96 -4.50 1.17 9.48
C ILE A 96 -3.22 1.88 9.07
N ARG A 97 -3.05 2.09 7.76
CA ARG A 97 -1.89 2.78 7.19
C ARG A 97 -2.33 3.73 6.11
N LEU A 98 -1.49 4.73 5.89
CA LEU A 98 -1.54 5.53 4.69
C LEU A 98 -1.31 4.63 3.47
N ALA A 99 -2.09 4.83 2.41
CA ALA A 99 -2.01 4.09 1.16
C ALA A 99 -2.45 4.97 -0.01
N ILE A 100 -1.94 4.66 -1.20
CA ILE A 100 -2.22 5.38 -2.44
C ILE A 100 -3.19 4.54 -3.27
N VAL A 101 -4.24 5.15 -3.79
CA VAL A 101 -5.18 4.50 -4.72
C VAL A 101 -4.51 4.32 -6.08
N ILE A 102 -4.41 3.09 -6.57
CA ILE A 102 -3.78 2.78 -7.86
C ILE A 102 -4.72 2.05 -8.83
N GLY A 103 -5.92 1.70 -8.39
CA GLY A 103 -6.90 1.04 -9.24
C GLY A 103 -8.25 0.87 -8.56
N TYR A 104 -9.27 0.57 -9.37
CA TYR A 104 -10.62 0.26 -8.92
C TYR A 104 -10.98 -1.15 -9.40
N ILE A 105 -11.60 -1.91 -8.51
CA ILE A 105 -12.01 -3.28 -8.79
C ILE A 105 -13.49 -3.39 -8.42
N LYS A 106 -14.32 -3.73 -9.40
CA LYS A 106 -15.72 -4.07 -9.17
C LYS A 106 -15.84 -5.59 -9.26
N SER A 107 -16.33 -6.22 -8.20
CA SER A 107 -16.54 -7.67 -8.17
C SER A 107 -18.03 -7.99 -8.04
N GLU A 108 -18.54 -8.73 -9.00
CA GLU A 108 -19.92 -9.24 -9.04
C GLU A 108 -19.97 -10.73 -8.69
N TRP A 109 -18.84 -11.32 -8.28
CA TRP A 109 -18.70 -12.76 -8.09
C TRP A 109 -19.56 -13.32 -6.95
N VAL A 110 -19.67 -12.57 -5.84
CA VAL A 110 -20.41 -13.01 -4.65
C VAL A 110 -21.87 -12.59 -4.72
N ASP A 111 -22.15 -11.40 -5.25
CA ASP A 111 -23.49 -10.82 -5.35
C ASP A 111 -23.57 -9.96 -6.62
N LEU A 112 -24.33 -10.44 -7.61
CA LEU A 112 -24.59 -9.73 -8.86
C LEU A 112 -25.46 -8.48 -8.67
N SER A 113 -26.30 -8.47 -7.62
CA SER A 113 -27.26 -7.39 -7.35
C SER A 113 -26.66 -6.24 -6.55
N ASN A 114 -25.63 -6.54 -5.74
CA ASN A 114 -24.87 -5.55 -4.99
C ASN A 114 -23.36 -5.79 -5.18
N PRO A 115 -22.81 -5.35 -6.33
CA PRO A 115 -21.40 -5.53 -6.63
C PRO A 115 -20.52 -4.89 -5.56
N GLN A 116 -19.56 -5.65 -5.06
CA GLN A 116 -18.65 -5.12 -4.06
C GLN A 116 -17.61 -4.23 -4.73
N GLU A 117 -17.52 -2.99 -4.25
CA GLU A 117 -16.53 -2.02 -4.70
C GLU A 117 -15.26 -2.13 -3.87
N TYR A 118 -14.18 -2.52 -4.54
CA TYR A 118 -12.84 -2.59 -4.01
C TYR A 118 -11.95 -1.55 -4.68
N VAL A 119 -10.94 -1.14 -3.94
CA VAL A 119 -9.94 -0.17 -4.37
C VAL A 119 -8.59 -0.84 -4.20
N LEU A 120 -7.78 -0.84 -5.25
CA LEU A 120 -6.43 -1.36 -5.18
C LEU A 120 -5.54 -0.28 -4.53
N CYS A 121 -4.98 -0.61 -3.38
CA CYS A 121 -4.23 0.33 -2.55
C CYS A 121 -2.75 -0.07 -2.45
N ALA A 122 -1.85 0.87 -2.68
CA ALA A 122 -0.42 0.72 -2.49
C ALA A 122 0.00 1.33 -1.14
N PRO A 123 0.40 0.52 -0.15
CA PRO A 123 0.57 0.99 1.21
C PRO A 123 1.90 1.73 1.42
N VAL A 124 1.84 2.78 2.25
CA VAL A 124 2.97 3.66 2.58
C VAL A 124 3.54 3.33 3.96
N PHE A 125 4.86 3.21 4.04
CA PHE A 125 5.61 2.90 5.25
C PHE A 125 6.68 3.96 5.49
N GLY A 126 6.56 4.69 6.60
CA GLY A 126 7.61 5.58 7.06
C GLY A 126 8.90 4.84 7.41
N PHE A 127 10.04 5.40 7.03
CA PHE A 127 11.33 4.93 7.52
C PHE A 127 11.40 5.12 9.05
N ARG A 128 12.13 4.22 9.72
CA ARG A 128 12.28 4.20 11.19
C ARG A 128 13.76 4.40 11.52
N LEU A 129 14.05 4.76 12.77
CA LEU A 129 15.43 4.94 13.27
C LEU A 129 16.37 3.76 13.02
N LYS A 130 15.84 2.55 12.85
CA LYS A 130 16.63 1.35 12.53
C LYS A 130 17.07 1.25 11.07
N HIS A 131 16.48 2.04 10.18
CA HIS A 131 16.89 2.08 8.78
C HIS A 131 18.08 3.03 8.68
N THR A 132 19.18 2.53 8.11
CA THR A 132 20.37 3.35 7.89
C THR A 132 20.11 4.35 6.78
N GLN A 133 20.87 5.44 6.80
CA GLN A 133 20.82 6.45 5.76
C GLN A 133 21.14 5.88 4.37
N GLU A 134 22.07 4.93 4.31
CA GLU A 134 22.35 4.14 3.10
C GLU A 134 21.08 3.48 2.52
N ILE A 135 20.24 2.85 3.35
CA ILE A 135 18.99 2.22 2.87
C ILE A 135 18.05 3.26 2.29
N ILE A 136 17.96 4.44 2.92
CA ILE A 136 17.09 5.53 2.47
C ILE A 136 17.58 6.07 1.12
N VAL A 137 18.88 6.37 1.01
CA VAL A 137 19.51 6.85 -0.24
C VAL A 137 19.37 5.83 -1.37
N ARG A 138 19.52 4.53 -1.08
CA ARG A 138 19.29 3.46 -2.07
C ARG A 138 17.82 3.38 -2.50
N ALA A 139 16.87 3.60 -1.59
CA ALA A 139 15.45 3.68 -1.95
C ALA A 139 15.14 4.91 -2.82
N GLN A 140 15.73 6.07 -2.51
CA GLN A 140 15.66 7.27 -3.35
C GLN A 140 16.20 6.96 -4.76
N ALA A 141 17.31 6.23 -4.86
CA ALA A 141 17.95 5.83 -6.10
C ALA A 141 17.23 4.71 -6.89
N PHE A 142 16.01 4.30 -6.52
CA PHE A 142 15.28 3.20 -7.17
C PHE A 142 16.05 1.86 -7.17
N ASP A 143 16.92 1.66 -6.19
CA ASP A 143 17.77 0.46 -6.09
C ASP A 143 16.96 -0.78 -5.66
N PHE A 144 15.87 -0.56 -4.92
CA PHE A 144 14.92 -1.59 -4.50
C PHE A 144 13.72 -1.65 -5.46
N PRO A 145 13.54 -2.75 -6.22
CA PRO A 145 12.44 -2.86 -7.19
C PRO A 145 11.05 -2.78 -6.57
N ASN A 146 10.89 -3.27 -5.35
CA ASN A 146 9.61 -3.35 -4.66
C ASN A 146 9.27 -2.10 -3.84
N LEU A 147 10.18 -1.12 -3.77
CA LEU A 147 9.98 0.11 -3.01
C LEU A 147 9.93 1.32 -3.94
N PHE A 148 8.99 2.22 -3.68
CA PHE A 148 8.97 3.54 -4.29
C PHE A 148 9.09 4.61 -3.19
N TYR A 149 10.16 5.40 -3.26
CA TYR A 149 10.45 6.42 -2.27
C TYR A 149 9.41 7.56 -2.30
N LEU A 150 9.09 8.09 -1.13
CA LEU A 150 8.21 9.24 -0.92
C LEU A 150 8.90 10.22 0.04
N PRO A 151 9.21 11.45 -0.40
CA PRO A 151 9.89 12.42 0.43
C PRO A 151 9.00 12.93 1.56
N TYR A 152 9.64 13.44 2.62
CA TYR A 152 8.95 14.21 3.65
C TYR A 152 8.33 15.47 3.06
N ASP A 153 7.06 15.72 3.39
CA ASP A 153 6.35 16.96 3.11
C ASP A 153 5.24 17.17 4.15
N VAL A 154 5.15 18.38 4.70
CA VAL A 154 4.13 18.76 5.69
C VAL A 154 2.71 18.70 5.11
N HIS A 155 2.56 18.96 3.82
CA HIS A 155 1.31 18.89 3.06
C HIS A 155 1.09 17.51 2.44
N GLY A 156 2.10 16.64 2.46
CA GLY A 156 2.07 15.28 1.93
C GLY A 156 2.32 14.22 3.00
N CYS A 157 3.35 13.39 2.78
CA CYS A 157 3.80 12.45 3.81
C CYS A 157 4.61 13.18 4.89
N TYR A 158 4.03 13.32 6.08
CA TYR A 158 4.68 13.96 7.24
C TYR A 158 5.95 13.27 7.76
N LYS A 159 6.38 12.17 7.12
CA LYS A 159 7.64 11.46 7.34
C LYS A 159 8.13 10.94 6.00
N GLU A 160 9.45 10.93 5.85
CA GLU A 160 10.10 10.21 4.76
C GLU A 160 9.66 8.73 4.78
N SER A 161 9.20 8.25 3.63
CA SER A 161 8.46 6.99 3.53
C SER A 161 8.78 6.26 2.24
N ALA A 162 8.29 5.03 2.13
CA ALA A 162 8.26 4.29 0.88
C ALA A 162 6.93 3.57 0.70
N VAL A 163 6.43 3.53 -0.54
CA VAL A 163 5.39 2.61 -0.97
C VAL A 163 6.00 1.21 -1.05
N ARG A 164 5.29 0.20 -0.56
CA ARG A 164 5.70 -1.21 -0.65
C ARG A 164 4.82 -1.96 -1.65
N PHE A 165 5.34 -2.18 -2.85
CA PHE A 165 4.58 -2.78 -3.95
C PHE A 165 4.16 -4.23 -3.68
N GLU A 166 4.99 -4.98 -2.96
CA GLU A 166 4.69 -6.36 -2.56
C GLU A 166 3.52 -6.47 -1.57
N LEU A 167 3.03 -5.35 -1.04
CA LEU A 167 1.89 -5.29 -0.11
C LEU A 167 0.66 -4.61 -0.74
N ILE A 168 0.68 -4.33 -2.03
CA ILE A 168 -0.49 -3.85 -2.78
C ILE A 168 -1.62 -4.86 -2.63
N GLN A 169 -2.81 -4.38 -2.27
CA GLN A 169 -3.96 -5.25 -2.02
C GLN A 169 -5.29 -4.53 -2.30
N PRO A 170 -6.35 -5.27 -2.67
CA PRO A 170 -7.69 -4.73 -2.73
C PRO A 170 -8.20 -4.43 -1.32
N VAL A 171 -8.81 -3.26 -1.14
CA VAL A 171 -9.42 -2.80 0.11
C VAL A 171 -10.86 -2.42 -0.17
N SER A 172 -11.79 -2.78 0.71
CA SER A 172 -13.20 -2.37 0.56
C SER A 172 -13.30 -0.85 0.60
N ARG A 173 -13.99 -0.25 -0.39
CA ARG A 173 -14.15 1.20 -0.49
C ARG A 173 -14.72 1.82 0.79
N GLY A 174 -15.66 1.13 1.44
CA GLY A 174 -16.29 1.61 2.69
C GLY A 174 -15.37 1.66 3.91
N SER A 175 -14.19 1.04 3.83
CA SER A 175 -13.18 1.05 4.91
C SER A 175 -12.06 2.07 4.70
N LEU A 176 -12.15 2.89 3.65
CA LEU A 176 -11.17 3.92 3.34
C LEU A 176 -11.57 5.27 3.92
N HIS A 177 -10.59 5.97 4.49
CA HIS A 177 -10.77 7.33 5.00
C HIS A 177 -9.79 8.27 4.30
N PRO A 178 -10.23 9.37 3.67
CA PRO A 178 -9.33 10.30 3.00
C PRO A 178 -8.21 10.78 3.92
N TYR A 179 -6.98 10.81 3.41
CA TYR A 179 -5.87 11.44 4.12
C TYR A 179 -5.86 12.93 3.81
N MET A 180 -6.22 13.72 4.82
CA MET A 180 -6.01 15.17 4.83
C MET A 180 -4.60 15.39 5.39
N GLY A 181 -3.73 16.10 4.67
CA GLY A 181 -2.36 16.41 5.12
C GLY A 181 -2.34 17.21 6.44
N ALA A 182 -1.16 17.69 6.89
CA ALA A 182 -1.10 18.39 8.18
C ALA A 182 -1.91 19.71 8.17
N LEU A 183 -1.93 20.42 7.04
CA LEU A 183 -2.66 21.67 6.77
C LEU A 183 -2.75 21.84 5.23
N PRO A 184 -3.80 22.37 4.58
CA PRO A 184 -5.18 22.62 5.04
C PRO A 184 -6.14 21.55 4.48
N ASP A 185 -6.97 20.88 5.31
CA ASP A 185 -8.22 20.11 5.09
C ASP A 185 -8.56 19.49 3.71
N LYS A 186 -7.58 19.32 2.84
CA LYS A 186 -7.73 18.89 1.46
C LYS A 186 -7.10 17.52 1.32
N PRO A 187 -7.77 16.60 0.63
CA PRO A 187 -7.16 15.33 0.37
C PRO A 187 -5.87 15.49 -0.44
N VAL A 188 -4.87 14.73 -0.04
CA VAL A 188 -3.56 14.73 -0.69
C VAL A 188 -3.60 13.76 -1.87
N ILE A 189 -2.98 14.16 -2.97
CA ILE A 189 -2.79 13.35 -4.16
C ILE A 189 -1.34 13.45 -4.64
N LEU A 190 -0.82 12.40 -5.27
CA LEU A 190 0.42 12.52 -6.02
C LEU A 190 0.24 13.50 -7.18
N THR A 191 1.30 14.25 -7.52
CA THR A 191 1.36 14.93 -8.82
C THR A 191 1.31 13.91 -9.95
N ASP A 192 0.89 14.33 -11.14
CA ASP A 192 0.79 13.43 -12.30
C ASP A 192 2.17 12.79 -12.60
N GLU A 193 3.24 13.58 -12.50
CA GLU A 193 4.61 13.11 -12.69
C GLU A 193 5.02 12.04 -11.67
N ALA A 194 4.77 12.30 -10.38
CA ALA A 194 5.11 11.34 -9.31
C ALA A 194 4.26 10.07 -9.40
N TYR A 195 2.99 10.19 -9.78
CA TYR A 195 2.11 9.04 -9.99
C TYR A 195 2.59 8.18 -11.16
N TRP A 196 2.89 8.79 -12.32
CA TRP A 196 3.37 8.04 -13.48
C TRP A 196 4.71 7.38 -13.24
N LEU A 197 5.61 8.05 -12.53
CA LEU A 197 6.87 7.48 -12.11
C LEU A 197 6.67 6.26 -11.19
N MET A 198 5.81 6.38 -10.19
CA MET A 198 5.46 5.26 -9.31
C MET A 198 4.88 4.08 -10.12
N MET A 199 3.95 4.35 -11.03
CA MET A 199 3.32 3.32 -11.86
C MET A 199 4.32 2.66 -12.82
N SER A 200 5.27 3.41 -13.38
CA SER A 200 6.34 2.85 -14.21
C SER A 200 7.22 1.91 -13.40
N HIS A 201 7.61 2.30 -12.18
CA HIS A 201 8.40 1.45 -11.28
C HIS A 201 7.63 0.20 -10.85
N LEU A 202 6.33 0.35 -10.53
CA LEU A 202 5.45 -0.77 -10.22
C LEU A 202 5.36 -1.78 -11.36
N MET A 203 5.21 -1.31 -12.60
CA MET A 203 5.09 -2.20 -13.75
C MET A 203 6.41 -2.93 -14.05
N LYS A 204 7.55 -2.26 -13.86
CA LYS A 204 8.85 -2.92 -13.90
C LYS A 204 8.98 -3.99 -12.82
N PHE A 205 8.49 -3.75 -11.61
CA PHE A 205 8.45 -4.74 -10.53
C PHE A 205 7.55 -5.94 -10.86
N LEU A 206 6.35 -5.70 -11.40
CA LEU A 206 5.36 -6.75 -11.64
C LEU A 206 5.69 -7.63 -12.85
N SER A 207 6.18 -7.05 -13.95
CA SER A 207 6.34 -7.77 -15.22
C SER A 207 7.74 -7.66 -15.84
N GLY A 208 8.66 -6.93 -15.21
CA GLY A 208 9.97 -6.63 -15.81
C GLY A 208 9.87 -5.72 -17.04
N THR A 209 8.69 -5.20 -17.35
CA THR A 209 8.43 -4.44 -18.57
C THR A 209 8.78 -2.97 -18.40
N VAL A 210 9.53 -2.44 -19.36
CA VAL A 210 9.79 -1.00 -19.48
C VAL A 210 8.65 -0.35 -20.26
N ILE A 211 7.86 0.49 -19.60
CA ILE A 211 6.73 1.20 -20.22
C ILE A 211 7.22 2.37 -21.07
N SER A 212 8.24 3.07 -20.59
CA SER A 212 8.84 4.22 -21.26
C SER A 212 10.36 4.07 -21.25
N PRO A 213 10.99 3.75 -22.39
CA PRO A 213 12.44 3.62 -22.49
C PRO A 213 13.19 4.90 -22.06
N GLN A 214 12.63 6.06 -22.39
CA GLN A 214 13.20 7.34 -21.97
C GLN A 214 13.18 7.51 -20.45
N LEU A 215 12.05 7.19 -19.80
CA LEU A 215 11.95 7.29 -18.34
C LEU A 215 12.85 6.28 -17.63
N ASP A 216 12.99 5.07 -18.18
CA ASP A 216 13.89 4.05 -17.61
C ASP A 216 15.35 4.50 -17.67
N GLN A 217 15.76 5.13 -18.78
CA GLN A 217 17.09 5.72 -18.91
C GLN A 217 17.28 6.89 -17.92
N ASP A 218 16.29 7.77 -17.79
CA ASP A 218 16.34 8.89 -16.83
C ASP A 218 16.50 8.38 -15.38
N ILE A 219 15.78 7.31 -15.01
CA ILE A 219 15.91 6.64 -13.70
C ILE A 219 17.30 6.03 -13.54
N ALA A 220 17.85 5.37 -14.58
CA ALA A 220 19.17 4.77 -14.53
C ALA A 220 20.28 5.81 -14.33
N ASP A 221 20.18 6.95 -15.03
CA ASP A 221 21.14 8.05 -14.93
C ASP A 221 21.09 8.69 -13.53
N TYR A 222 19.89 8.93 -12.99
CA TYR A 222 19.71 9.43 -11.63
C TYR A 222 20.23 8.45 -10.57
N ARG A 223 19.92 7.16 -10.71
CA ARG A 223 20.41 6.11 -9.80
C ARG A 223 21.92 6.14 -9.74
N LYS A 224 22.59 6.22 -10.89
CA LYS A 224 24.05 6.31 -10.96
C LYS A 224 24.57 7.53 -10.19
N LEU A 225 23.99 8.71 -10.42
CA LEU A 225 24.39 9.94 -9.73
C LEU A 225 24.30 9.81 -8.21
N ILE A 226 23.18 9.30 -7.69
CA ILE A 226 22.96 9.16 -6.23
C ILE A 226 23.90 8.12 -5.61
N LEU A 227 24.10 6.98 -6.28
CA LEU A 227 24.96 5.92 -5.75
C LEU A 227 26.45 6.28 -5.80
N ASP A 228 26.89 7.00 -6.84
CA ASP A 228 28.28 7.49 -6.93
C ASP A 228 28.56 8.50 -5.79
N GLY A 229 27.63 9.42 -5.51
CA GLY A 229 27.75 10.37 -4.39
C GLY A 229 27.77 9.70 -3.01
N LEU A 230 27.01 8.61 -2.84
CA LEU A 230 27.04 7.80 -1.62
C LEU A 230 28.40 7.10 -1.43
N GLN A 231 28.98 6.54 -2.49
CA GLN A 231 30.30 5.89 -2.44
C GLN A 231 31.44 6.88 -2.16
N ALA A 232 31.33 8.09 -2.69
CA ALA A 232 32.28 9.18 -2.43
C ALA A 232 32.16 9.76 -1.01
N GLY A 233 31.12 9.41 -0.24
CA GLY A 233 30.85 9.98 1.07
C GLY A 233 30.27 11.40 1.02
N GLU A 234 29.78 11.83 -0.14
CA GLU A 234 29.23 13.17 -0.38
C GLU A 234 27.73 13.25 -0.02
N ILE A 235 27.07 12.11 0.11
CA ILE A 235 25.66 11.99 0.48
C ILE A 235 25.58 11.20 1.79
N VAL A 236 25.42 11.93 2.90
CA VAL A 236 25.07 11.41 4.24
C VAL A 236 23.79 12.10 4.69
#